data_AF-A0A3A3EN76-F1
#
_entry.id   AF-A0A3A3EN76-F1
#
_cell.length_a   1.000
_cell.length_b   1.000
_cell.length_c   1.000
_cell.angle_alpha   90.00
_cell.angle_beta   90.00
_cell.angle_gamma   90.00
#
_symmetry.space_group_name_H-M   'P 1'
#
loop_
_entity.id
_entity.type
_entity.pdbx_description
1 polymer ?
#
loop_
_entity_poly.entity_id
_entity_poly.type
_entity_poly.pdbx_seq_one_letter_code
_entity_poly.pdbx_strand_id
1 'polypeptide(L)'
;MKRSVHFKVNLGLLVLCIIGFQFQSITVDGFFVNPFYIGSMVFGFLLVVRALRYTCQKCLRNQIMLGFYKYRLPTSKCYNCDYEIDQHHK
;
A
#
# COMPACT_ATOMS: atom_id res chain seq x y z
N MET A 1 -0.95 2.57 -15.91
CA MET A 1 -1.13 1.25 -15.26
C MET A 1 -2.43 1.29 -14.48
N LYS A 2 -3.24 0.21 -14.44
CA LYS A 2 -4.52 0.20 -13.69
C LYS A 2 -4.27 0.50 -12.20
N ARG A 3 -5.17 1.24 -11.55
CA ARG A 3 -5.03 1.67 -10.14
C ARG A 3 -4.98 0.46 -9.21
N SER A 4 -5.76 -0.58 -9.50
CA SER A 4 -5.73 -1.87 -8.80
C SER A 4 -4.39 -2.59 -8.91
N VAL A 5 -3.73 -2.52 -10.07
CA VAL A 5 -2.40 -3.11 -10.30
C VAL A 5 -1.33 -2.33 -9.55
N HIS A 6 -1.39 -1.00 -9.59
CA HIS A 6 -0.50 -0.14 -8.82
C HIS A 6 -0.62 -0.40 -7.30
N PHE A 7 -1.84 -0.64 -6.81
CA PHE A 7 -2.05 -1.06 -5.43
C PHE A 7 -1.35 -2.39 -5.11
N LYS A 8 -1.50 -3.41 -5.96
CA LYS A 8 -0.84 -4.71 -5.77
C LYS A 8 0.68 -4.62 -5.80
N VAL A 9 1.23 -3.80 -6.69
CA VAL A 9 2.68 -3.53 -6.77
C VAL A 9 3.16 -2.86 -5.48
N ASN A 10 2.45 -1.83 -4.99
CA ASN A 10 2.78 -1.17 -3.73
C ASN A 10 2.69 -2.13 -2.53
N LEU A 11 1.70 -3.01 -2.51
CA LEU A 11 1.55 -4.04 -1.48
C LEU A 11 2.74 -5.02 -1.51
N GLY A 12 3.14 -5.48 -2.70
CA GLY A 12 4.31 -6.35 -2.86
C GLY A 12 5.61 -5.69 -2.40
N LEU A 13 5.81 -4.41 -2.76
CA LEU A 13 6.94 -3.60 -2.27
C LEU A 13 6.93 -3.45 -0.76
N LEU A 14 5.76 -3.21 -0.15
CA LEU A 14 5.63 -3.10 1.30
C LEU A 14 6.04 -4.41 2.00
N VAL A 15 5.57 -5.56 1.49
CA VAL A 15 5.94 -6.88 2.01
C VAL A 15 7.44 -7.12 1.87
N LEU A 16 8.05 -6.77 0.74
CA LEU A 16 9.49 -6.86 0.54
C LEU A 16 10.27 -5.98 1.53
N CYS A 17 9.80 -4.76 1.80
CA CYS A 17 10.39 -3.90 2.81
C CYS A 17 10.33 -4.57 4.20
N ILE A 18 9.17 -5.08 4.61
CA ILE A 18 8.99 -5.75 5.91
C ILE A 18 9.93 -6.95 6.04
N ILE A 19 10.01 -7.81 5.02
CA ILE A 19 10.89 -8.97 5.03
C ILE A 19 12.36 -8.53 5.07
N GLY A 20 12.74 -7.56 4.23
CA GLY A 20 14.11 -7.02 4.19
C GLY A 20 14.56 -6.43 5.53
N PHE A 21 13.65 -5.78 6.25
CA PHE A 21 13.93 -5.26 7.60
C PHE A 21 14.27 -6.36 8.61
N GLN A 22 13.67 -7.55 8.49
CA GLN A 22 13.96 -8.67 9.42
C GLN A 22 15.38 -9.22 9.25
N PHE A 23 16.00 -9.04 8.08
CA PHE A 23 17.38 -9.47 7.82
C PHE A 23 18.43 -8.43 8.20
N GLN A 24 18.02 -7.21 8.58
CA GLN A 24 18.95 -6.20 9.04
C GLN A 24 19.24 -6.39 10.53
N SER A 25 20.49 -6.71 10.87
CA SER A 25 20.99 -6.68 12.24
C SER A 25 21.31 -5.23 12.62
N ILE A 26 20.35 -4.59 13.29
CA ILE A 26 20.46 -3.18 13.69
C ILE A 26 20.77 -3.13 15.19
N THR A 27 21.92 -2.56 15.55
CA THR A 27 22.20 -2.18 16.94
C THR A 27 21.53 -0.84 17.25
N VAL A 28 21.16 -0.60 18.50
CA VAL A 28 20.45 0.62 18.93
C VAL A 28 21.22 1.89 18.55
N ASP A 29 22.56 1.84 18.60
CA ASP A 29 23.45 2.95 18.22
C ASP A 29 23.54 3.18 16.70
N GLY A 30 23.34 2.12 15.89
CA GLY A 30 23.34 2.18 14.43
C GLY A 30 21.98 2.52 13.81
N PHE A 31 20.92 2.51 14.62
CA PHE A 31 19.53 2.56 14.16
C PHE A 31 19.17 3.90 13.49
N PHE A 32 19.62 5.01 14.06
CA PHE A 32 19.32 6.37 13.57
C PHE A 32 20.35 6.92 12.56
N VAL A 33 21.43 6.18 12.31
CA VAL A 33 22.51 6.60 11.39
C VAL A 33 22.57 5.77 10.13
N ASN A 34 21.79 4.69 10.01
CA ASN A 34 21.74 3.88 8.81
C ASN A 34 20.80 4.51 7.77
N PRO A 35 21.32 5.12 6.68
CA PRO A 35 20.50 5.79 5.67
C PRO A 35 19.60 4.81 4.92
N PHE A 36 19.98 3.54 4.80
CA PHE A 36 19.12 2.52 4.21
C PHE A 36 17.90 2.26 5.08
N TYR A 37 18.08 2.18 6.41
CA TYR A 37 17.00 1.97 7.35
C TYR A 37 16.00 3.13 7.33
N ILE A 38 16.49 4.37 7.41
CA ILE A 38 15.65 5.57 7.34
C ILE A 38 14.91 5.64 6.01
N GLY A 39 15.63 5.41 4.90
CA GLY A 39 15.07 5.42 3.56
C GLY A 39 13.96 4.40 3.38
N SER A 40 14.17 3.15 3.82
CA SER A 40 13.15 2.10 3.75
C SER A 40 11.98 2.37 4.69
N MET A 41 12.18 3.02 5.85
CA MET A 41 11.09 3.36 6.77
C MET A 41 10.19 4.43 6.16
N VAL A 42 10.78 5.50 5.65
CA VAL A 42 10.06 6.58 4.96
C VAL A 42 9.34 6.04 3.72
N PHE A 43 10.01 5.19 2.94
CA PHE A 43 9.39 4.55 1.78
C PHE A 43 8.21 3.66 2.17
N GLY A 44 8.36 2.83 3.20
CA GLY A 44 7.28 2.02 3.76
C GLY A 44 6.09 2.88 4.21
N PHE A 45 6.35 3.99 4.91
CA PHE A 45 5.32 4.94 5.33
C PHE A 45 4.57 5.54 4.13
N LEU A 46 5.29 5.96 3.09
CA LEU A 46 4.68 6.47 1.85
C LEU A 46 3.80 5.41 1.16
N LEU A 47 4.23 4.15 1.17
CA LEU A 47 3.42 3.04 0.63
C LEU A 47 2.14 2.82 1.44
N VAL A 48 2.20 2.89 2.77
CA VAL A 48 1.02 2.80 3.65
C VAL A 48 0.05 3.95 3.39
N VAL A 49 0.54 5.19 3.33
CA VAL A 49 -0.31 6.37 3.03
C VAL A 49 -0.96 6.23 1.65
N ARG A 50 -0.20 5.80 0.63
CA ARG A 50 -0.73 5.56 -0.72
C ARG A 50 -1.76 4.46 -0.75
N ALA A 51 -1.55 3.38 0.00
CA ALA A 51 -2.54 2.32 0.18
C ALA A 51 -3.81 2.93 0.78
N LEU A 52 -3.75 3.57 1.96
CA LEU A 52 -4.93 4.10 2.66
C LEU A 52 -5.77 5.08 1.82
N ARG A 53 -5.16 5.78 0.85
CA ARG A 53 -5.85 6.67 -0.11
C ARG A 53 -6.59 5.95 -1.24
N TYR A 54 -6.68 4.62 -1.23
CA TYR A 54 -7.43 3.86 -2.22
C TYR A 54 -8.95 3.93 -1.94
N THR A 55 -9.51 5.10 -2.23
CA THR A 55 -10.94 5.42 -2.14
C THR A 55 -11.62 5.35 -3.51
N CYS A 56 -12.89 4.95 -3.52
CA CYS A 56 -13.72 5.02 -4.71
C CYS A 56 -14.05 6.48 -5.05
N GLN A 57 -13.88 6.90 -6.31
CA GLN A 57 -14.20 8.27 -6.74
C GLN A 57 -15.70 8.60 -6.67
N LYS A 58 -16.58 7.59 -6.80
CA LYS A 58 -18.03 7.78 -6.84
C LYS A 58 -18.66 7.80 -5.45
N CYS A 59 -18.32 6.83 -4.60
CA CYS A 59 -18.93 6.70 -3.26
C CYS A 59 -18.01 7.12 -2.11
N LEU A 60 -16.78 7.55 -2.41
CA LEU A 60 -15.74 7.99 -1.45
C LEU A 60 -15.36 6.97 -0.38
N ARG A 61 -15.94 5.76 -0.40
CA ARG A 61 -15.61 4.69 0.55
C ARG A 61 -14.20 4.16 0.30
N ASN A 62 -13.46 3.97 1.38
CA ASN A 62 -12.14 3.35 1.37
C ASN A 62 -12.28 1.85 1.05
N GLN A 63 -11.73 1.42 -0.09
CA GLN A 63 -11.87 0.04 -0.53
C GLN A 63 -10.89 -0.90 0.19
N ILE A 64 -9.82 -0.37 0.79
CA ILE A 64 -8.89 -1.21 1.57
C ILE A 64 -9.56 -1.68 2.84
N MET A 65 -10.19 -0.77 3.59
CA MET A 65 -10.91 -1.15 4.80
C MET A 65 -12.01 -2.16 4.48
N LEU A 66 -12.82 -1.88 3.45
CA LEU A 66 -13.87 -2.79 2.99
C LEU A 66 -13.33 -4.15 2.51
N GLY A 67 -12.19 -4.15 1.82
CA GLY A 67 -11.53 -5.36 1.35
C GLY A 67 -10.94 -6.17 2.51
N PHE A 68 -10.30 -5.51 3.47
CA PHE A 68 -9.69 -6.13 4.65
C PHE A 68 -10.73 -6.85 5.50
N TYR A 69 -11.87 -6.19 5.82
CA TYR A 69 -12.97 -6.82 6.54
C TYR A 69 -13.58 -8.03 5.81
N LYS A 70 -13.45 -8.09 4.48
CA LYS A 70 -13.97 -9.17 3.63
C LYS A 70 -12.89 -10.16 3.19
N TYR A 71 -11.66 -10.03 3.66
CA TYR A 71 -10.49 -10.80 3.20
C TYR A 71 -10.33 -10.80 1.66
N ARG A 72 -10.63 -9.68 1.00
CA ARG A 72 -10.55 -9.49 -0.46
C ARG A 72 -9.57 -8.37 -0.82
N LEU A 73 -8.70 -8.67 -1.79
CA LEU A 73 -7.76 -7.70 -2.36
C LEU A 73 -8.47 -6.77 -3.34
N PRO A 74 -8.22 -5.43 -3.30
CA PRO A 74 -8.81 -4.44 -4.17
C PRO A 74 -8.86 -4.85 -5.65
N THR A 75 -10.06 -4.74 -6.22
CA THR A 75 -10.34 -5.07 -7.63
C THR A 75 -10.53 -3.80 -8.46
N SER A 76 -10.73 -3.98 -9.77
CA SER A 76 -11.04 -2.89 -10.70
C SER A 76 -12.40 -2.22 -10.42
N LYS A 77 -13.31 -2.92 -9.75
CA LYS A 77 -14.63 -2.43 -9.34
C LYS A 77 -14.67 -2.11 -7.85
N CYS A 78 -15.48 -1.10 -7.51
CA CYS A 78 -15.78 -0.73 -6.14
C CYS A 78 -16.69 -1.77 -5.47
N TYR A 79 -16.34 -2.21 -4.26
CA TYR A 79 -17.11 -3.20 -3.50
C TYR A 79 -18.47 -2.73 -2.97
N ASN A 80 -18.78 -1.45 -3.15
CA ASN A 80 -20.00 -0.86 -2.61
C ASN A 80 -20.97 -0.39 -3.69
N CYS A 81 -20.47 0.16 -4.80
CA CYS A 81 -21.30 0.74 -5.85
C CYS A 81 -20.98 0.20 -7.25
N ASP A 82 -20.16 -0.87 -7.35
CA ASP A 82 -19.72 -1.52 -8.59
C ASP A 82 -19.06 -0.61 -9.63
N TYR A 83 -18.76 0.63 -9.26
CA TYR A 83 -18.11 1.61 -10.12
C TYR A 83 -16.70 1.13 -10.53
N GLU A 84 -16.36 1.28 -11.82
CA GLU A 84 -15.05 0.92 -12.36
C GLU A 84 -13.99 1.97 -12.00
N ILE A 85 -13.24 1.67 -10.95
CA ILE A 85 -12.17 2.50 -10.41
C ILE A 85 -10.98 2.59 -11.40
N ASP A 86 -10.77 1.54 -12.20
CA ASP A 86 -9.62 1.43 -13.10
C ASP A 86 -9.81 2.13 -14.46
N GLN A 87 -11.04 2.46 -14.87
CA GLN A 87 -11.30 3.06 -16.20
C GLN A 87 -11.04 4.58 -16.25
N HIS A 88 -11.07 5.28 -15.12
CA HIS A 88 -10.95 6.75 -15.07
C HIS A 88 -9.54 7.27 -14.76
N HIS A 89 -8.54 6.40 -14.70
CA HIS A 89 -7.14 6.81 -14.61
C HIS A 89 -6.50 6.75 -16.01
N LYS A 90 -6.72 7.80 -16.81
CA LYS A 90 -5.80 8.13 -17.92
C LYS A 90 -4.51 8.71 -17.34
#